data_AF-A0A1S4E0P4-F1
#
_entry.id   AF-A0A1S4E0P4-F1
#
_cell.length_a   1.000
_cell.length_b   1.000
_cell.length_c   1.000
_cell.angle_alpha   90.00
_cell.angle_beta   90.00
_cell.angle_gamma   90.00
#
_symmetry.space_group_name_H-M   'P 1'
#
loop_
_entity.id
_entity.type
_entity.pdbx_description
1 polymer ?
#
loop_
_entity_poly.entity_id
_entity_poly.type
_entity_poly.pdbx_seq_one_letter_code
_entity_poly.pdbx_strand_id
1 'polypeptide(L)'
;MAKALANRLKVTLADIVAENQMAFIKGRQITDAILIANEEIDSWKQKKTKGFVLKLDIEEAFDKISWRFINFMLAKKNFPIKWRKWVNAYINNVQYSILLNGNPKGRIKVERGIR
;
A
#
# COMPACT_ATOMS: atom_id res chain seq x y z
N MET A 1 -13.59 12.58 5.23
CA MET A 1 -13.15 11.64 6.28
C MET A 1 -11.87 10.89 5.89
N ALA A 2 -11.76 10.35 4.66
CA ALA A 2 -10.56 9.64 4.17
C ALA A 2 -9.25 10.40 4.40
N LYS A 3 -9.19 11.68 4.01
CA LYS A 3 -8.01 12.54 4.17
C LYS A 3 -7.58 12.70 5.64
N ALA A 4 -8.53 12.78 6.57
CA ALA A 4 -8.23 12.86 8.00
C ALA A 4 -7.65 11.53 8.51
N LEU A 5 -8.20 10.39 8.07
CA LEU A 5 -7.67 9.08 8.41
C LEU A 5 -6.24 8.89 7.86
N ALA A 6 -6.03 9.24 6.59
CA ALA A 6 -4.74 9.17 5.93
C ALA A 6 -3.69 10.08 6.58
N ASN A 7 -4.06 11.32 6.92
CA ASN A 7 -3.14 12.26 7.57
C ASN A 7 -2.67 11.76 8.94
N ARG A 8 -3.54 11.12 9.73
CA ARG A 8 -3.13 10.54 11.01
C ARG A 8 -2.23 9.32 10.82
N LEU A 9 -2.56 8.45 9.87
CA LEU A 9 -1.74 7.28 9.53
C LEU A 9 -0.34 7.71 9.07
N LYS A 10 -0.25 8.78 8.28
CA LYS A 10 1.00 9.33 7.75
C LYS A 10 2.04 9.61 8.83
N VAL A 11 1.61 10.03 10.01
CA VAL A 11 2.52 10.37 11.13
C VAL A 11 3.15 9.13 11.74
N THR A 12 2.48 7.98 11.69
CA THR A 12 2.97 6.72 12.29
C THR A 12 3.63 5.79 11.28
N LEU A 13 3.50 6.06 9.97
CA LEU A 13 3.94 5.12 8.92
C LEU A 13 5.44 4.83 8.99
N ALA A 14 6.28 5.84 9.22
CA ALA A 14 7.73 5.71 9.24
C ALA A 14 8.22 4.72 10.32
N ASP A 15 7.51 4.64 11.45
CA ASP A 15 7.88 3.79 12.60
C ASP A 15 7.41 2.34 12.44
N ILE A 16 6.46 2.08 11.54
CA ILE A 16 5.82 0.76 11.40
C ILE A 16 6.20 0.03 10.12
N VAL A 17 6.86 0.69 9.17
CA VAL A 17 7.39 0.08 7.95
C VAL A 17 8.92 -0.02 8.02
N ALA A 18 9.49 -0.96 7.27
CA ALA A 18 10.94 -1.13 7.21
C ALA A 18 11.62 0.11 6.59
N GLU A 19 12.85 0.38 6.99
CA GLU A 19 13.62 1.56 6.52
C GLU A 19 13.83 1.56 5.00
N ASN A 20 13.97 0.38 4.40
CA ASN A 20 14.12 0.19 2.95
C ASN A 20 12.83 0.39 2.15
N GLN A 21 11.68 0.66 2.79
CA GLN A 21 10.44 1.02 2.10
C GLN A 21 10.46 2.52 1.74
N MET A 22 10.84 2.85 0.50
CA MET A 22 10.98 4.25 0.08
C MET A 22 9.69 4.87 -0.47
N ALA A 23 8.81 4.07 -1.06
CA ALA A 23 7.58 4.57 -1.66
C ALA A 23 6.52 4.95 -0.61
N PHE A 24 5.82 6.06 -0.86
CA PHE A 24 4.66 6.53 -0.07
C PHE A 24 4.95 6.87 1.41
N ILE A 25 6.21 7.03 1.80
CA ILE A 25 6.61 7.47 3.14
C ILE A 25 7.12 8.90 3.08
N LYS A 26 6.60 9.78 3.95
CA LYS A 26 7.04 11.18 4.00
C LYS A 26 8.53 11.24 4.34
N GLY A 27 9.30 11.95 3.54
CA GLY A 27 10.73 12.17 3.78
C GLY A 27 11.65 11.09 3.23
N ARG A 28 11.12 10.05 2.57
CA ARG A 28 11.92 9.05 1.84
C ARG A 28 11.80 9.30 0.33
N GLN A 29 12.91 9.17 -0.39
CA GLN A 29 12.95 9.42 -1.83
C GLN A 29 13.18 8.12 -2.61
N ILE A 30 12.56 8.01 -3.78
CA ILE A 30 12.76 6.83 -4.65
C ILE A 30 14.21 6.70 -5.14
N THR A 31 14.91 7.83 -5.23
CA THR A 31 16.34 7.89 -5.58
C THR A 31 17.22 7.15 -4.58
N ASP A 32 16.83 7.13 -3.30
CA ASP A 32 17.56 6.41 -2.25
C ASP A 32 17.50 4.90 -2.49
N ALA A 33 16.35 4.38 -2.94
CA ALA A 33 16.21 2.97 -3.32
C ALA A 33 17.11 2.60 -4.51
N ILE A 34 17.21 3.50 -5.50
CA ILE A 34 18.06 3.30 -6.69
C ILE A 34 19.53 3.28 -6.27
N LEU A 35 19.94 4.20 -5.39
CA LEU A 35 21.31 4.26 -4.89
C LEU A 35 21.69 2.99 -4.14
N ILE A 36 20.88 2.56 -3.17
CA ILE A 36 21.12 1.34 -2.39
C ILE A 36 21.24 0.11 -3.32
N ALA A 37 20.37 -0.01 -4.32
CA ALA A 37 20.43 -1.12 -5.27
C ALA A 37 21.72 -1.11 -6.10
N ASN A 38 22.18 0.07 -6.53
CA ASN A 38 23.44 0.20 -7.28
C ASN A 38 24.65 -0.15 -6.41
N GLU A 39 24.69 0.33 -5.17
CA GLU A 39 25.78 0.05 -4.21
C GLU A 39 25.90 -1.45 -3.91
N GLU A 40 24.78 -2.16 -3.74
CA GLU A 40 24.77 -3.62 -3.56
C GLU A 40 25.32 -4.36 -4.79
N ILE A 41 24.90 -3.96 -5.99
CA ILE A 41 25.40 -4.55 -7.25
C ILE A 41 26.90 -4.30 -7.40
N ASP A 42 27.37 -3.09 -7.11
CA ASP A 42 28.79 -2.76 -7.22
C ASP A 42 29.64 -3.48 -6.16
N SER A 43 29.12 -3.64 -4.94
CA SER A 43 29.71 -4.47 -3.88
C SER A 43 29.89 -5.92 -4.35
N TRP A 44 28.91 -6.51 -5.03
CA TRP A 44 29.03 -7.87 -5.59
C TRP A 44 30.11 -7.96 -6.66
N LYS A 45 30.20 -6.97 -7.57
CA LYS A 45 31.26 -6.92 -8.60
C LYS A 45 32.64 -6.84 -7.97
N GLN A 46 32.84 -5.95 -7.00
CA GLN A 46 34.13 -5.78 -6.31
C GLN A 46 34.56 -7.06 -5.58
N LYS A 47 33.62 -7.74 -4.91
CA LYS A 47 33.86 -8.99 -4.19
C LYS A 47 33.86 -10.23 -5.09
N LYS A 48 33.66 -10.07 -6.40
CA LYS A 48 33.49 -11.19 -7.36
C LYS A 48 32.42 -12.20 -6.91
N THR A 49 31.40 -11.73 -6.22
CA THR A 49 30.30 -12.56 -5.71
C THR A 49 29.21 -12.65 -6.77
N LYS A 50 28.72 -13.85 -7.04
CA LYS A 50 27.54 -14.04 -7.90
C LYS A 50 26.27 -13.77 -7.09
N GLY A 51 25.33 -13.04 -7.67
CA GLY A 51 24.03 -12.76 -7.07
C GLY A 51 22.93 -12.67 -8.13
N PHE A 52 21.69 -12.56 -7.69
CA PHE A 52 20.53 -12.37 -8.55
C PHE A 52 19.67 -11.22 -8.00
N VAL A 53 19.04 -10.48 -8.91
CA VAL A 53 18.06 -9.46 -8.56
C VAL A 53 16.68 -10.03 -8.83
N LEU A 54 15.87 -10.14 -7.77
CA LEU A 54 14.48 -10.56 -7.89
C LEU A 54 13.59 -9.33 -7.99
N LYS A 55 12.96 -9.14 -9.16
CA LYS A 55 11.94 -8.11 -9.36
C LYS A 55 10.56 -8.73 -9.20
N LEU A 56 9.87 -8.38 -8.11
CA LEU A 56 8.48 -8.76 -7.87
C LEU A 56 7.59 -7.56 -8.12
N ASP A 57 6.48 -7.79 -8.82
CA ASP A 57 5.43 -6.79 -9.02
C ASP A 57 4.07 -7.40 -8.67
N ILE A 58 3.16 -6.56 -8.18
CA ILE A 58 1.82 -6.99 -7.77
C ILE A 58 0.82 -6.43 -8.78
N GLU A 59 0.25 -7.32 -9.57
CA GLU A 59 -0.77 -6.99 -10.54
C GLU A 59 -2.00 -6.34 -9.87
N GLU A 60 -2.36 -5.14 -10.31
CA GLU A 60 -3.54 -4.39 -9.84
C GLU A 60 -3.65 -4.33 -8.30
N ALA A 61 -2.53 -4.08 -7.61
CA ALA A 61 -2.45 -4.16 -6.16
C ALA A 61 -3.58 -3.41 -5.42
N PHE A 62 -3.96 -2.22 -5.93
CA PHE A 62 -5.03 -1.42 -5.35
C PHE A 62 -6.42 -1.99 -5.59
N ASP A 63 -6.67 -2.69 -6.69
CA ASP A 63 -7.98 -3.29 -6.98
C ASP A 63 -8.13 -4.70 -6.36
N LYS A 64 -7.02 -5.42 -6.19
CA LYS A 64 -7.01 -6.81 -5.67
C LYS A 64 -6.84 -6.92 -4.16
N ILE A 65 -6.46 -5.85 -3.44
CA ILE A 65 -6.21 -5.91 -1.99
C ILE A 65 -7.44 -6.29 -1.18
N SER A 66 -7.32 -7.33 -0.34
CA SER A 66 -8.40 -7.77 0.54
C SER A 66 -8.59 -6.83 1.73
N TRP A 67 -9.83 -6.42 2.00
CA TRP A 67 -10.16 -5.64 3.19
C TRP A 67 -9.90 -6.39 4.50
N ARG A 68 -10.08 -7.73 4.49
CA ARG A 68 -9.73 -8.59 5.62
C ARG A 68 -8.24 -8.51 5.91
N PHE A 69 -7.41 -8.50 4.86
CA PHE A 69 -5.96 -8.34 5.01
C PHE A 69 -5.58 -6.97 5.60
N ILE A 70 -6.21 -5.88 5.14
CA ILE A 70 -5.99 -4.53 5.71
C ILE A 70 -6.30 -4.52 7.21
N ASN A 71 -7.46 -5.03 7.63
CA ASN A 71 -7.82 -5.07 9.05
C ASN A 71 -6.88 -5.98 9.86
N PHE A 72 -6.45 -7.12 9.28
CA PHE A 72 -5.47 -8.00 9.90
C PHE A 72 -4.13 -7.30 10.13
N MET A 73 -3.60 -6.60 9.13
CA MET A 73 -2.34 -5.87 9.22
C MET A 73 -2.41 -4.72 10.24
N LEU A 74 -3.50 -3.96 10.23
CA LEU A 74 -3.72 -2.92 11.24
C LEU A 74 -3.77 -3.51 12.65
N ALA A 75 -4.39 -4.68 12.84
CA ALA A 75 -4.40 -5.36 14.13
C ALA A 75 -2.99 -5.82 14.53
N LYS A 76 -2.20 -6.38 13.59
CA LYS A 76 -0.81 -6.79 13.84
C LYS A 76 0.13 -5.63 14.16
N LYS A 77 -0.16 -4.43 13.65
CA LYS A 77 0.55 -3.18 13.99
C LYS A 77 -0.08 -2.46 15.19
N ASN A 78 -0.89 -3.16 15.99
CA ASN A 78 -1.48 -2.65 17.24
C ASN A 78 -2.36 -1.41 17.09
N PHE A 79 -2.98 -1.19 15.92
CA PHE A 79 -3.93 -0.09 15.77
C PHE A 79 -5.20 -0.32 16.62
N PRO A 80 -5.70 0.71 17.33
CA PRO A 80 -6.89 0.60 18.17
C PRO A 80 -8.11 0.08 17.41
N ILE A 81 -8.96 -0.70 18.09
CA ILE A 81 -10.20 -1.25 17.51
C ILE A 81 -11.07 -0.15 16.88
N LYS A 82 -11.19 1.00 17.54
CA LYS A 82 -11.96 2.15 17.03
C LYS A 82 -11.42 2.65 15.69
N TRP A 83 -10.10 2.75 15.55
CA TRP A 83 -9.44 3.16 14.32
C TRP A 83 -9.71 2.17 13.18
N ARG A 84 -9.57 0.87 13.47
CA ARG A 84 -9.83 -0.19 12.50
C ARG A 84 -11.30 -0.21 12.04
N LYS A 85 -12.24 0.05 12.94
CA LYS A 85 -13.66 0.20 12.59
C LYS A 85 -13.89 1.38 11.62
N TRP A 86 -13.23 2.52 11.84
CA TRP A 86 -13.32 3.66 10.92
C TRP A 86 -12.75 3.36 9.54
N VAL A 87 -11.57 2.73 9.46
CA VAL A 87 -10.99 2.30 8.19
C VAL A 87 -11.90 1.31 7.47
N ASN A 88 -12.41 0.30 8.18
CA ASN A 88 -13.30 -0.70 7.61
C ASN A 88 -14.62 -0.10 7.09
N ALA A 89 -15.21 0.84 7.83
CA ALA A 89 -16.42 1.54 7.40
C ALA A 89 -16.19 2.36 6.13
N TYR A 90 -15.00 2.95 5.97
CA TYR A 90 -14.65 3.70 4.76
C TYR A 90 -14.49 2.78 3.53
N ILE A 91 -13.70 1.70 3.65
CA ILE A 91 -13.39 0.84 2.50
C ILE A 91 -14.57 -0.05 2.06
N ASN A 92 -15.43 -0.47 3.00
CA ASN A 92 -16.55 -1.39 2.70
C ASN A 92 -17.82 -0.70 2.17
N ASN A 93 -17.87 0.63 2.16
CA ASN A 93 -19.08 1.36 1.75
C ASN A 93 -19.06 1.79 0.27
N VAL A 94 -18.15 1.24 -0.53
CA VAL A 94 -18.01 1.61 -1.95
C VAL A 94 -18.95 0.77 -2.81
N GLN A 95 -19.70 1.45 -3.69
CA GLN A 95 -20.56 0.84 -4.70
C GLN A 95 -20.24 1.45 -6.07
N TYR A 96 -20.33 0.64 -7.11
CA TYR A 96 -20.10 1.06 -8.50
C TYR A 96 -21.35 0.89 -9.35
N SER A 97 -21.42 1.65 -10.43
CA SER A 97 -22.41 1.50 -11.49
C SER A 97 -21.70 1.53 -12.82
N ILE A 98 -22.24 0.83 -13.82
CA ILE A 98 -21.71 0.89 -15.19
C ILE A 98 -22.38 2.07 -15.89
N LEU A 99 -21.59 2.95 -16.50
CA LEU A 99 -22.13 4.04 -17.32
C LEU A 99 -22.46 3.48 -18.71
N LEU A 100 -23.74 3.44 -19.06
CA LEU A 100 -24.21 3.15 -20.42
C LEU A 100 -24.73 4.45 -21.04
N ASN A 101 -24.05 4.93 -22.08
CA ASN A 101 -24.34 6.22 -22.73
C ASN A 101 -24.42 7.38 -21.72
N GLY A 102 -23.44 7.45 -20.81
CA GLY A 102 -23.37 8.48 -19.76
C GLY A 102 -24.33 8.30 -18.58
N ASN A 103 -25.22 7.31 -18.62
CA ASN A 103 -26.20 7.07 -17.57
C ASN A 103 -25.78 5.89 -16.68
N PRO A 104 -25.77 6.03 -15.34
CA PRO A 104 -25.45 4.93 -14.44
C PRO A 104 -26.52 3.84 -14.49
N LYS A 105 -26.08 2.60 -14.65
CA LYS A 105 -26.90 1.39 -14.72
C LYS A 105 -26.35 0.33 -13.77
N GLY A 106 -27.26 -0.31 -13.04
CA GLY A 106 -26.93 -1.33 -12.04
C GLY A 106 -26.22 -0.78 -10.81
N ARG A 107 -26.09 -1.64 -9.79
CA ARG A 107 -25.23 -1.40 -8.62
C ARG A 107 -24.39 -2.64 -8.39
N ILE A 108 -23.09 -2.45 -8.33
CA ILE A 108 -22.09 -3.48 -8.08
C ILE A 108 -21.51 -3.20 -6.71
N LYS A 109 -21.69 -4.14 -5.80
CA LYS A 109 -21.01 -4.12 -4.51
C LYS A 109 -19.64 -4.75 -4.70
N VAL A 110 -18.59 -4.05 -4.30
CA VAL A 110 -17.23 -4.61 -4.25
C VAL A 110 -16.96 -5.28 -2.91
N GLU A 111 -16.02 -6.21 -2.92
CA GLU A 111 -15.61 -6.97 -1.72
C GLU A 111 -14.11 -6.83 -1.43
N ARG A 112 -13.38 -6.12 -2.31
CA ARG A 112 -11.95 -5.87 -2.24
C ARG A 112 -11.59 -4.60 -3.00
N GLY A 113 -10.35 -4.18 -2.85
CA GLY A 113 -9.78 -3.01 -3.52
C GLY A 113 -9.98 -1.71 -2.75
N ILE A 114 -9.14 -0.71 -2.99
CA ILE A 114 -9.18 0.60 -2.34
C ILE A 114 -9.09 1.72 -3.39
N ARG A 115 -9.80 2.83 -3.14
CA ARG A 115 -9.78 4.05 -3.96
C ARG A 115 -9.70 5.30 -3.09
#